data_AF-A0A937STA8-F1
#
_entry.id   AF-A0A937STA8-F1
#
_cell.length_a   1.000
_cell.length_b   1.000
_cell.length_c   1.000
_cell.angle_alpha   90.00
_cell.angle_beta   90.00
_cell.angle_gamma   90.00
#
_symmetry.space_group_name_H-M   'P 1'
#
loop_
_entity.id
_entity.type
_entity.pdbx_description
1 polymer ?
#
loop_
_entity_poly.entity_id
_entity_poly.type
_entity_poly.pdbx_seq_one_letter_code
_entity_poly.pdbx_strand_id
1 'polypeptide(L)'
;MKQAQETLSIETRGQGLYEVTGEVAGWIARQGITTGQLTIFCQHTSASLTIQENADPDVQRDLETFFQRLVKEDPSLYRHTVEGP
;
A
#
# COMPACT_ATOMS: atom_id res chain seq x y z
N MET A 1 -25.79 12.48 7.63
CA MET A 1 -24.72 11.76 6.90
C MET A 1 -23.62 11.45 7.91
N LYS A 2 -23.29 10.18 8.14
CA LYS A 2 -22.21 9.78 9.06
C LYS A 2 -20.91 9.68 8.27
N GLN A 3 -19.85 10.27 8.78
CA GLN A 3 -18.49 10.16 8.25
C GLN A 3 -17.57 9.78 9.39
N ALA A 4 -16.54 9.00 9.10
CA ALA A 4 -15.50 8.61 10.02
C ALA A 4 -14.15 8.66 9.30
N GLN A 5 -13.10 9.01 10.02
CA GLN A 5 -11.73 9.09 9.51
C GLN A 5 -10.76 8.55 10.55
N GLU A 6 -9.67 7.97 10.09
CA GLU A 6 -8.60 7.41 10.92
C GLU A 6 -7.30 7.44 10.12
N THR A 7 -6.18 7.56 10.83
CA THR A 7 -4.85 7.35 10.24
C THR A 7 -4.33 5.99 10.68
N LEU A 8 -4.05 5.12 9.71
CA LEU A 8 -3.38 3.83 9.97
C LEU A 8 -1.88 4.01 9.71
N SER A 9 -1.06 3.63 10.69
CA SER A 9 0.40 3.55 10.54
C SER A 9 0.80 2.11 10.27
N ILE A 10 1.46 1.88 9.14
CA ILE A 10 1.91 0.55 8.71
C ILE A 10 3.43 0.53 8.80
N GLU A 11 3.97 -0.34 9.66
CA GLU A 11 5.41 -0.53 9.75
C GLU A 11 5.89 -1.44 8.63
N THR A 12 6.89 -0.98 7.88
CA THR A 12 7.50 -1.72 6.78
C THR A 12 8.94 -2.10 7.10
N ARG A 13 9.44 -3.14 6.42
CA ARG A 13 10.83 -3.63 6.52
C ARG A 13 11.45 -3.65 5.12
N GLY A 14 11.64 -2.46 4.56
CA GLY A 14 12.18 -2.29 3.21
C GLY A 14 11.11 -2.36 2.11
N GLN A 15 11.56 -2.39 0.85
CA GLN A 15 10.68 -2.53 -0.31
C GLN A 15 9.93 -3.87 -0.28
N GLY A 16 8.65 -3.85 -0.63
CA GLY A 16 7.82 -5.05 -0.74
C GLY A 16 6.34 -4.72 -0.79
N LEU A 17 5.53 -5.76 -0.90
CA LEU A 17 4.07 -5.66 -0.77
C LEU A 17 3.65 -5.93 0.69
N TYR A 18 2.84 -5.04 1.24
CA TYR A 18 2.35 -5.13 2.63
C TYR A 18 0.83 -5.25 2.60
N GLU A 19 0.31 -6.35 3.13
CA GLU A 19 -1.13 -6.55 3.28
C GLU A 19 -1.67 -5.70 4.43
N VAL A 20 -2.72 -4.91 4.17
CA VAL A 20 -3.35 -4.00 5.14
C VAL A 20 -4.87 -4.18 5.23
N THR A 21 -5.41 -5.18 4.53
CA THR A 21 -6.85 -5.45 4.47
C THR A 21 -7.42 -5.71 5.87
N GLY A 22 -6.67 -6.38 6.75
CA GLY A 22 -7.11 -6.69 8.12
C GLY A 22 -7.34 -5.43 8.97
N GLU A 23 -6.41 -4.50 8.93
CA GLU A 23 -6.44 -3.24 9.66
C GLU A 23 -7.58 -2.34 9.16
N VAL A 24 -7.72 -2.24 7.84
CA VAL A 24 -8.80 -1.47 7.20
C VAL A 24 -10.16 -2.08 7.52
N ALA A 25 -10.33 -3.40 7.35
CA ALA A 25 -11.59 -4.09 7.65
C ALA A 25 -11.95 -3.98 9.14
N GLY A 26 -10.96 -4.13 10.03
CA GLY A 26 -11.14 -3.97 11.46
C GLY A 26 -11.63 -2.57 11.83
N TRP A 27 -11.10 -1.53 11.18
CA TRP A 27 -11.58 -0.17 11.36
C TRP A 27 -13.02 0.02 10.84
N ILE A 28 -13.33 -0.45 9.63
CA ILE A 28 -14.66 -0.35 9.02
C ILE A 28 -15.73 -0.99 9.91
N ALA A 29 -15.45 -2.18 10.45
CA ALA A 29 -16.38 -2.93 11.29
C ALA A 29 -16.85 -2.15 12.53
N ARG A 30 -16.02 -1.25 13.06
CA ARG A 30 -16.35 -0.40 14.23
C ARG A 30 -17.22 0.81 13.90
N GLN A 31 -17.38 1.14 12.62
CA GLN A 31 -18.08 2.38 12.23
C GLN A 31 -19.60 2.25 12.23
N GLY A 32 -20.16 1.02 12.20
CA GLY A 32 -21.61 0.81 12.12
C GLY A 32 -22.25 1.46 10.89
N ILE A 33 -21.52 1.54 9.78
CA ILE A 33 -21.98 2.03 8.47
C ILE A 33 -22.27 0.81 7.60
N THR A 34 -23.53 0.59 7.22
CA THR A 34 -23.93 -0.56 6.39
C THR A 34 -23.65 -0.33 4.89
N THR A 35 -23.80 0.90 4.43
CA THR A 35 -23.55 1.28 3.03
C THR A 35 -22.89 2.66 3.02
N GLY A 36 -21.78 2.78 2.31
CA GLY A 36 -21.00 4.01 2.24
C GLY A 36 -19.88 3.91 1.20
N GLN A 37 -19.05 4.94 1.16
CA GLN A 37 -17.84 4.99 0.36
C GLN A 37 -16.62 4.96 1.29
N LEU A 38 -15.62 4.16 0.94
CA LEU A 38 -14.31 4.15 1.57
C LEU A 38 -13.31 4.85 0.65
N THR A 39 -12.62 5.83 1.19
CA THR A 39 -11.46 6.45 0.54
C THR A 39 -10.22 6.11 1.35
N ILE A 40 -9.23 5.50 0.70
CA ILE A 40 -7.92 5.24 1.29
C ILE A 40 -6.91 6.14 0.59
N PHE A 41 -6.14 6.89 1.37
CA PHE A 41 -5.16 7.83 0.86
C PHE A 41 -3.78 7.50 1.44
N CYS A 42 -2.83 7.21 0.55
CA CYS A 42 -1.42 7.07 0.93
C CYS A 42 -0.82 8.46 1.10
N GLN A 43 -0.33 8.77 2.30
CA GLN A 43 0.28 10.06 2.63
C GLN A 43 1.78 10.13 2.25
N HIS A 44 2.28 9.15 1.49
CA HIS A 44 3.67 9.03 1.06
C HIS A 44 3.77 9.03 -0.46
N THR A 45 4.86 9.59 -0.99
CA THR A 45 5.14 9.65 -2.43
C THR A 45 5.98 8.47 -2.93
N SER A 46 6.63 7.75 -2.03
CA SER A 46 7.46 6.56 -2.31
C SER A 46 6.73 5.24 -2.08
N ALA A 47 5.41 5.29 -1.85
CA ALA A 47 4.56 4.12 -1.69
C ALA A 47 3.26 4.28 -2.49
N SER A 48 2.58 3.16 -2.73
CA SER A 48 1.29 3.16 -3.43
C SER A 48 0.34 2.15 -2.79
N LEU A 49 -0.92 2.22 -3.20
CA LEU A 49 -1.97 1.28 -2.80
C LEU A 49 -2.37 0.47 -4.02
N THR A 50 -2.41 -0.85 -3.88
CA THR A 50 -2.88 -1.76 -4.92
C THR A 50 -4.01 -2.62 -4.38
N ILE A 51 -4.93 -3.00 -5.27
CA ILE A 51 -5.88 -4.07 -5.04
C ILE A 51 -5.46 -5.20 -5.99
N GLN A 52 -5.08 -6.33 -5.43
CA GLN A 52 -4.55 -7.48 -6.17
C GLN A 52 -5.00 -8.79 -5.53
N GLU A 53 -4.67 -9.91 -6.18
CA GLU A 53 -4.78 -11.21 -5.56
C GLU A 53 -3.71 -11.40 -4.48
N ASN A 54 -4.12 -11.91 -3.33
CA ASN A 54 -3.25 -12.19 -2.20
C ASN A 54 -3.42 -13.61 -1.62
N ALA A 55 -4.13 -14.49 -2.35
CA ALA A 55 -4.37 -15.88 -1.95
C ALA A 55 -3.18 -16.79 -2.30
N ASP A 56 -2.53 -16.52 -3.43
CA ASP A 56 -1.33 -17.22 -3.87
C ASP A 56 -0.08 -16.37 -3.59
N PRO A 57 0.88 -16.84 -2.77
CA PRO A 57 2.13 -16.12 -2.53
C PRO A 57 2.99 -15.94 -3.78
N ASP A 58 2.81 -16.75 -4.83
CA ASP A 58 3.56 -16.60 -6.08
C ASP A 58 3.13 -15.35 -6.86
N VAL A 59 1.86 -14.94 -6.78
CA VAL A 59 1.39 -13.69 -7.42
C VAL A 59 2.10 -12.46 -6.82
N GLN A 60 2.30 -12.43 -5.51
CA GLN A 60 3.05 -11.34 -4.85
C GLN A 60 4.51 -11.31 -5.32
N ARG A 61 5.17 -12.47 -5.39
CA ARG A 61 6.56 -12.59 -5.85
C ARG A 61 6.71 -12.18 -7.32
N ASP A 62 5.75 -12.54 -8.16
CA ASP A 62 5.74 -12.16 -9.57
C ASP A 62 5.57 -10.64 -9.74
N LEU A 63 4.72 -10.01 -8.93
CA LEU A 63 4.54 -8.56 -8.94
C LEU A 63 5.79 -7.83 -8.44
N GLU A 64 6.41 -8.28 -7.35
CA GLU A 64 7.69 -7.74 -6.88
C GLU A 64 8.78 -7.88 -7.96
N THR A 65 8.87 -9.06 -8.58
CA THR A 65 9.81 -9.32 -9.69
C THR A 65 9.53 -8.40 -10.89
N PHE A 66 8.27 -8.19 -11.22
CA PHE A 66 7.86 -7.29 -12.31
C PHE A 66 8.28 -5.85 -12.02
N PHE A 67 8.01 -5.33 -10.82
CA PHE A 67 8.38 -3.96 -10.45
C PHE A 67 9.89 -3.75 -10.49
N GLN A 68 10.68 -4.67 -9.92
CA GLN A 68 12.15 -4.60 -9.94
C GLN A 68 12.72 -4.63 -11.36
N ARG A 69 12.07 -5.35 -12.29
CA ARG A 69 12.48 -5.38 -13.70
C ARG A 69 12.07 -4.12 -14.46
N LEU A 70 10.90 -3.57 -14.16
CA LEU A 70 10.34 -2.41 -14.85
C LEU A 70 11.07 -1.12 -14.46
N VAL A 71 11.36 -0.95 -13.18
CA VAL A 71 12.03 0.23 -12.62
C VAL A 71 13.22 -0.26 -11.80
N LYS A 72 14.41 -0.25 -12.41
CA LYS A 72 15.63 -0.76 -11.78
C LYS A 72 16.11 0.19 -10.69
N GLU A 73 16.53 -0.33 -9.54
CA GLU A 73 17.18 0.47 -8.50
C GLU A 73 18.66 0.74 -8.83
N ASP A 74 18.90 1.46 -9.91
CA ASP A 74 20.24 1.89 -10.34
C ASP A 74 20.32 3.42 -10.25
N PRO A 75 21.04 3.98 -9.25
CA PRO A 75 21.18 5.42 -9.06
C PRO A 75 21.78 6.15 -10.27
N SER A 76 22.52 5.46 -11.15
CA SER A 76 23.07 6.08 -12.36
C SER A 76 22.00 6.42 -13.40
N LEU A 77 20.82 5.80 -13.31
CA LEU A 77 19.70 6.02 -14.23
C LEU A 77 18.85 7.25 -13.84
N TYR A 78 18.93 7.72 -12.60
CA TYR A 78 18.04 8.74 -12.06
C TYR A 78 18.78 9.99 -11.59
N ARG A 79 18.25 11.17 -11.96
CA ARG A 79 18.72 12.45 -11.42
C ARG A 79 18.17 12.73 -10.02
N HIS A 80 17.06 12.11 -9.66
CA HIS A 80 16.44 12.24 -8.35
C HIS A 80 17.06 11.20 -7.42
N THR A 81 17.88 11.66 -6.49
CA THR A 81 18.58 10.81 -5.50
C THR A 81 18.26 11.21 -4.05
N VAL A 82 17.38 12.19 -3.88
CA VAL A 82 16.91 12.67 -2.57
C VAL A 82 15.53 12.09 -2.35
N GLU A 83 15.48 10.82 -1.97
CA GLU A 83 14.31 10.27 -1.31
C GLU A 83 14.52 10.41 0.21
N GLY A 84 13.43 10.38 0.99
CA GLY A 84 13.47 10.53 2.45
C GLY A 84 14.38 9.53 3.16
N PRO A 85 14.55 9.63 4.49
CA PRO A 85 15.42 8.74 5.26
C PRO A 85 15.11 7.25 5.04
#